data_AF-A0A2S6SPS0-F1
#
_entry.id   AF-A0A2S6SPS0-F1
#
_cell.length_a   1.000
_cell.length_b   1.000
_cell.length_c   1.000
_cell.angle_alpha   90.00
_cell.angle_beta   90.00
_cell.angle_gamma   90.00
#
_symmetry.space_group_name_H-M   'P 1'
#
loop_
_entity.id
_entity.type
_entity.pdbx_description
1 polymer ?
#
loop_
_entity_poly.entity_id
_entity_poly.type
_entity_poly.pdbx_seq_one_letter_code
_entity_poly.pdbx_strand_id
1 'polypeptide(L)' 'MLDTVKNWLRQIAELGLTLIAAAVVLEIIFGAGVPFLGVSILGNITALSAELGSQGLVGLISIAVVIWLYNRR' A
#
# COMPACT_ATOMS: atom_id res chain seq x y z
N MET A 1 3.48 23.37 14.78
CA MET A 1 2.58 22.26 15.20
C MET A 1 2.12 21.41 14.02
N LEU A 2 1.58 22.01 12.94
CA LEU A 2 1.23 21.26 11.73
C LEU A 2 2.40 20.49 11.13
N ASP A 3 3.59 21.08 11.11
CA ASP A 3 4.80 20.42 10.57
C ASP A 3 5.22 19.22 11.41
N THR A 4 5.05 19.31 12.73
CA THR A 4 5.28 18.19 13.66
C THR A 4 4.33 17.04 13.36
N VAL A 5 3.04 17.30 13.22
CA VAL A 5 2.04 16.27 12.88
C VAL A 5 2.31 15.66 11.51
N LYS A 6 2.63 16.48 10.50
CA LYS A 6 3.02 16.00 9.17
C LYS A 6 4.24 15.08 9.24
N ASN A 7 5.25 15.44 10.03
CA ASN A 7 6.45 14.63 10.21
C ASN A 7 6.15 13.29 10.89
N TRP A 8 5.31 13.28 11.92
CA TRP A 8 4.85 12.05 12.58
C TRP A 8 4.08 11.12 11.63
N LEU A 9 3.12 11.67 10.88
CA LEU A 9 2.36 10.89 9.89
C LEU A 9 3.27 10.30 8.81
N ARG A 10 4.28 11.07 8.38
CA ARG A 10 5.28 10.60 7.42
C ARG A 10 6.08 9.43 7.96
N GLN A 11 6.60 9.53 9.19
CA GLN A 11 7.38 8.45 9.81
C GLN A 11 6.55 7.19 10.01
N ILE A 12 5.30 7.32 10.45
CA ILE A 12 4.38 6.18 10.60
C ILE A 12 4.11 5.53 9.24
N ALA A 13 3.90 6.32 8.18
CA ALA A 13 3.70 5.78 6.84
C ALA A 13 4.95 5.08 6.29
N GLU A 14 6.14 5.63 6.52
CA GLU A 14 7.41 5.02 6.11
C GLU A 14 7.67 3.69 6.85
N LEU A 15 7.40 3.65 8.16
CA LEU A 15 7.47 2.42 8.96
C LEU A 15 6.43 1.39 8.51
N GLY A 16 5.18 1.81 8.34
CA GLY A 16 4.08 0.95 7.90
C GLY A 16 4.35 0.35 6.52
N LEU A 17 4.87 1.13 5.57
CA LEU A 17 5.22 0.65 4.24
C LEU A 17 6.35 -0.39 4.29
N THR A 18 7.35 -0.18 5.14
CA THR A 18 8.45 -1.14 5.34
C THR A 18 7.94 -2.46 5.94
N LEU A 19 7.01 -2.38 6.89
CA LEU A 19 6.37 -3.56 7.48
C LEU A 19 5.50 -4.32 6.46
N ILE A 20 4.72 -3.60 5.64
CA ILE A 20 3.93 -4.20 4.55
C ILE A 20 4.85 -4.94 3.57
N ALA A 21 5.96 -4.32 3.17
CA ALA A 21 6.92 -4.96 2.26
C ALA A 21 7.50 -6.26 2.85
N ALA A 22 7.89 -6.25 4.12
CA ALA A 22 8.37 -7.46 4.80
C ALA A 22 7.29 -8.55 4.89
N ALA A 23 6.06 -8.17 5.22
CA ALA A 23 4.93 -9.11 5.32
C ALA A 23 4.59 -9.75 3.96
N VAL A 24 4.65 -8.99 2.87
CA VAL A 24 4.45 -9.52 1.50
C VAL A 24 5.52 -10.56 1.16
N VAL A 25 6.79 -10.30 1.49
CA VAL A 25 7.88 -11.27 1.25
C VAL A 25 7.63 -12.57 2.03
N LEU A 26 7.24 -12.47 3.30
CA LEU A 26 6.92 -13.64 4.13
C LEU A 26 5.73 -14.42 3.57
N GLU A 27 4.67 -13.72 3.16
CA GLU A 27 3.46 -14.35 2.60
C GLU A 27 3.76 -15.11 1.30
N ILE A 28 4.65 -14.58 0.44
CA ILE A 28 5.10 -15.27 -0.79
C ILE A 28 5.88 -16.55 -0.45
N ILE A 29 6.77 -16.51 0.55
CA ILE A 29 7.62 -17.66 0.93
C ILE A 29 6.78 -18.78 1.54
N PHE A 30 5.84 -18.44 2.42
CA PHE A 30 5.09 -19.43 3.20
C PHE A 30 3.75 -19.82 2.56
N GLY A 31 3.25 -19.07 1.57
CA GLY A 31 2.05 -19.40 0.79
C GLY A 31 0.72 -19.31 1.54
N ALA A 32 0.76 -18.96 2.83
CA ALA A 32 -0.41 -18.69 3.66
C ALA A 32 -0.27 -17.30 4.26
N GLY A 33 -1.40 -16.65 4.56
CA GLY A 33 -1.41 -15.36 5.26
C GLY A 33 -0.54 -15.45 6.52
N VAL A 34 0.35 -14.48 6.70
CA VAL A 34 1.33 -14.49 7.79
C VAL A 34 0.59 -14.72 9.12
N PRO A 35 0.93 -15.76 9.91
CA PRO A 35 0.10 -16.22 11.05
C PRO A 35 -0.24 -15.15 12.09
N PHE A 36 0.59 -14.10 12.19
CA PHE A 36 0.49 -13.05 13.20
C PHE A 36 -0.48 -11.92 12.80
N LEU A 37 -0.89 -11.84 11.53
CA LEU A 37 -1.67 -10.72 11.00
C LEU A 37 -3.13 -11.09 10.68
N GLY A 38 -3.44 -12.37 10.51
CA GLY A 38 -4.82 -12.86 10.27
C GLY A 38 -5.48 -12.34 8.98
N VAL A 39 -4.74 -11.61 8.14
CA VAL A 39 -5.19 -10.96 6.91
C VAL A 39 -4.13 -11.17 5.82
N SER A 40 -4.56 -11.45 4.59
CA SER A 40 -3.69 -11.57 3.42
C SER A 40 -3.36 -10.19 2.85
N ILE A 41 -2.11 -9.75 3.00
CA ILE A 41 -1.68 -8.42 2.54
C ILE A 41 -1.43 -8.46 1.05
N LEU A 42 -0.78 -9.52 0.57
CA LEU A 42 -0.63 -9.75 -0.85
C LEU A 42 -1.99 -9.86 -1.54
N GLY A 43 -2.95 -10.58 -0.94
CA GLY A 43 -4.31 -10.71 -1.45
C GLY A 43 -5.03 -9.37 -1.56
N ASN A 44 -4.89 -8.48 -0.57
CA ASN A 44 -5.45 -7.14 -0.63
C ASN A 44 -4.85 -6.31 -1.78
N ILE A 45 -3.53 -6.39 -1.98
CA ILE A 45 -2.83 -5.66 -3.06
C ILE A 45 -3.26 -6.19 -4.43
N THR A 46 -3.34 -7.51 -4.61
CA THR A 46 -3.75 -8.11 -5.89
C THR A 46 -5.22 -7.85 -6.19
N ALA A 47 -6.10 -7.89 -5.19
CA ALA A 47 -7.52 -7.54 -5.34
C ALA A 47 -7.68 -6.07 -5.80
N LEU A 48 -6.99 -5.13 -5.15
CA LEU A 48 -7.01 -3.72 -5.55
C LEU A 48 -6.46 -3.53 -6.97
N SER A 49 -5.39 -4.23 -7.31
CA SER A 49 -4.79 -4.17 -8.65
C SER A 49 -5.75 -4.69 -9.73
N ALA A 50 -6.48 -5.77 -9.44
CA ALA A 50 -7.49 -6.32 -10.32
C ALA A 50 -8.68 -5.36 -10.48
N GLU A 51 -9.15 -4.75 -9.38
CA GLU A 51 -10.21 -3.75 -9.40
C GLU A 51 -9.82 -2.57 -10.28
N LEU A 52 -8.65 -1.97 -10.06
CA LEU A 52 -8.14 -0.86 -10.87
C LEU A 52 -8.00 -1.24 -12.36
N GLY A 53 -7.51 -2.46 -12.65
CA GLY A 53 -7.41 -2.97 -14.02
C GLY A 53 -8.77 -3.13 -14.71
N SER A 54 -9.80 -3.56 -13.96
CA SER A 54 -11.15 -3.75 -14.50
C SER A 54 -11.86 -2.45 -14.88
N GLN A 55 -11.47 -1.32 -14.27
CA GLN A 55 -12.04 0.01 -14.54
C GLN A 55 -11.43 0.70 -15.78
N GLY A 56 -10.42 0.09 -16.43
CA GLY A 56 -9.81 0.61 -17.65
C GLY A 56 -9.20 2.01 -17.47
N LEU A 57 -9.70 2.99 -18.24
CA LEU A 57 -9.20 4.38 -18.21
C LEU A 57 -9.36 5.03 -16.84
N VAL A 58 -10.46 4.74 -16.13
CA VAL A 58 -10.72 5.33 -14.80
C VAL A 58 -9.68 4.84 -13.78
N GLY A 59 -9.28 3.56 -13.87
CA GLY A 59 -8.22 3.00 -13.04
C GLY A 59 -6.87 3.69 -13.27
N LEU A 60 -6.51 3.92 -14.54
CA LEU A 60 -5.27 4.63 -14.90
C LEU A 60 -5.25 6.07 -14.39
N ILE A 61 -6.35 6.81 -14.58
CA ILE A 61 -6.47 8.18 -14.07
C ILE A 61 -6.36 8.20 -12.55
N SER A 62 -6.98 7.25 -11.86
CA SER A 62 -6.92 7.15 -10.39
C SER A 62 -5.48 6.98 -9.91
N ILE A 63 -4.71 6.07 -10.53
CA ILE A 63 -3.28 5.88 -10.22
C ILE A 63 -2.48 7.15 -10.53
N ALA A 64 -2.72 7.79 -11.68
CA ALA A 64 -2.02 9.02 -12.08
C ALA A 64 -2.24 10.16 -11.07
N VAL A 65 -3.47 10.34 -10.57
CA VAL A 65 -3.80 11.34 -9.54
C VAL A 65 -3.06 11.04 -8.23
N VAL A 66 -3.03 9.77 -7.79
CA VAL A 66 -2.31 9.38 -6.57
C VAL A 66 -0.81 9.66 -6.69
N ILE A 67 -0.20 9.27 -7.81
CA ILE A 67 1.22 9.53 -8.09
C ILE A 67 1.50 11.04 -8.13
N TRP A 68 0.62 11.81 -8.79
CA TRP A 68 0.77 13.26 -8.87
C TRP A 68 0.68 13.94 -7.50
N LEU A 69 -0.27 13.53 -6.64
CA LEU A 69 -0.38 14.02 -5.26
C LEU A 69 0.86 13.65 -4.44
N TYR A 70 1.37 12.43 -4.59
CA TYR A 70 2.57 11.98 -3.90
C TYR A 70 3.84 12.74 -4.34
N ASN A 71 3.95 13.06 -5.63
CA ASN A 71 5.07 13.81 -6.19
C ASN A 71 4.98 15.31 -5.96
N ARG A 72 3.80 15.85 -5.63
CA ARG A 72 3.59 17.26 -5.26
C ARG A 72 4.09 17.60 -3.84
N ARG A 73 4.97 16.75 -3.30
CA ARG A 73 5.75 17.01 -2.08
C ARG A 73 6.58 18.27 -2.21
#